data_AF-A0A2G0E6L4-F1
#
_entry.id   AF-A0A2G0E6L4-F1
#
_cell.length_a   1.000
_cell.length_b   1.000
_cell.length_c   1.000
_cell.angle_alpha   90.00
_cell.angle_beta   90.00
_cell.angle_gamma   90.00
#
_symmetry.space_group_name_H-M   'P 1'
#
loop_
_entity.id
_entity.type
_entity.pdbx_description
1 polymer ?
#
loop_
_entity_poly.entity_id
_entity_poly.type
_entity_poly.pdbx_seq_one_letter_code
_entity_poly.pdbx_strand_id
1 'polypeptide(L)'
;IITIVEQMINPYHEWDAYLSLAENDDLAYIVSNTTEAGIQFVETDERTDTPPQSFPGKLTAFLYRRFELNKAGFTIIPCELIDRNGERLKEIILRYAEKWDLEPAFIEWLEKENVFCCSLVDRIVPGYPREDAAVFNQRHNYEDQLMVKAEPFMLWVIEGPKELENQLPFK
;
A
#
# COMPACT_ATOMS: atom_id res chain seq x y z
N ILE A 1 0.44 -21.24 -8.73
CA ILE A 1 1.21 -20.13 -9.32
C ILE A 1 0.33 -18.88 -9.22
N ILE A 2 0.85 -17.80 -8.66
CA ILE A 2 0.17 -16.49 -8.62
C ILE A 2 0.66 -15.70 -9.85
N THR A 3 -0.27 -15.22 -10.69
CA THR A 3 0.05 -14.64 -12.00
C THR A 3 -0.46 -13.21 -12.17
N ILE A 4 -0.97 -12.59 -11.10
CA ILE A 4 -1.63 -11.27 -11.14
C ILE A 4 -0.65 -10.10 -10.94
N VAL A 5 0.63 -10.37 -10.64
CA VAL A 5 1.64 -9.32 -10.48
C VAL A 5 2.14 -8.93 -11.87
N GLU A 6 1.74 -7.74 -12.33
CA GLU A 6 2.10 -7.24 -13.65
C GLU A 6 3.43 -6.47 -13.65
N GLN A 7 3.70 -5.71 -12.59
CA GLN A 7 4.85 -4.82 -12.49
C GLN A 7 5.38 -4.75 -11.06
N MET A 8 6.70 -4.56 -10.93
CA MET A 8 7.39 -4.23 -9.68
C MET A 8 8.18 -2.94 -9.89
N ILE A 9 8.10 -2.02 -8.94
CA ILE A 9 8.86 -0.76 -8.94
C ILE A 9 9.58 -0.65 -7.59
N ASN A 10 10.88 -0.39 -7.62
CA ASN A 10 11.64 -0.06 -6.42
C ASN A 10 11.75 1.47 -6.27
N PRO A 11 10.98 2.13 -5.38
CA PRO A 11 10.97 3.59 -5.30
C PRO A 11 12.30 4.21 -4.86
N TYR A 12 13.24 3.44 -4.30
CA TYR A 12 14.59 3.91 -3.97
C TYR A 12 15.51 4.08 -5.18
N HIS A 13 15.15 3.46 -6.32
CA HIS A 13 15.91 3.55 -7.57
C HIS A 13 15.07 4.09 -8.73
N GLU A 14 13.74 3.99 -8.63
CA GLU A 14 12.78 4.25 -9.69
C GLU A 14 11.68 5.22 -9.21
N TRP A 15 12.08 6.30 -8.54
CA TRP A 15 11.16 7.25 -7.92
C TRP A 15 10.20 7.89 -8.93
N ASP A 16 10.71 8.32 -10.08
CA ASP A 16 9.88 8.91 -11.14
C ASP A 16 8.88 7.91 -11.70
N ALA A 17 9.26 6.63 -11.82
CA ALA A 17 8.35 5.57 -12.26
C ALA A 17 7.25 5.33 -11.23
N TYR A 18 7.58 5.34 -9.94
CA TYR A 18 6.60 5.26 -8.86
C TYR A 18 5.62 6.44 -8.89
N LEU A 19 6.09 7.69 -9.04
CA LEU A 19 5.23 8.86 -9.12
C LEU A 19 4.37 8.87 -10.39
N SER A 20 4.89 8.35 -11.51
CA SER A 20 4.16 8.26 -12.78
C SER A 20 2.95 7.32 -12.70
N LEU A 21 2.90 6.39 -11.73
CA LEU A 21 1.71 5.58 -11.48
C LEU A 21 0.48 6.44 -11.14
N ALA A 22 0.67 7.66 -10.60
CA ALA A 22 -0.42 8.58 -10.31
C ALA A 22 -1.14 9.06 -11.58
N GLU A 23 -0.60 8.81 -12.77
CA GLU A 23 -1.24 9.13 -14.05
C GLU A 23 -2.21 8.04 -14.51
N ASN A 24 -2.11 6.82 -13.97
CA ASN A 24 -2.89 5.65 -14.39
C ASN A 24 -4.35 5.74 -13.90
N ASP A 25 -5.31 5.83 -14.82
CA ASP A 25 -6.74 5.94 -14.50
C ASP A 25 -7.37 4.63 -14.01
N ASP A 26 -6.72 3.48 -14.26
CA ASP A 26 -7.20 2.17 -13.85
C ASP A 26 -6.86 1.84 -12.38
N LEU A 27 -5.97 2.61 -11.75
CA LEU A 27 -5.65 2.45 -10.34
C LEU A 27 -6.77 3.02 -9.46
N ALA A 28 -7.43 2.15 -8.70
CA ALA A 28 -8.49 2.50 -7.75
C ALA A 28 -8.18 2.12 -6.29
N TYR A 29 -7.24 1.19 -6.08
CA TYR A 29 -6.93 0.62 -4.77
C TYR A 29 -5.44 0.73 -4.46
N ILE A 30 -5.13 1.04 -3.21
CA ILE A 30 -3.78 0.97 -2.64
C ILE A 30 -3.84 0.02 -1.45
N VAL A 31 -3.05 -1.04 -1.49
CA VAL A 31 -2.90 -1.99 -0.37
C VAL A 31 -1.45 -1.92 0.10
N SER A 32 -1.24 -1.79 1.42
CA SER A 32 0.11 -1.74 2.00
C SER A 32 0.33 -2.84 3.02
N ASN A 33 1.57 -3.32 3.09
CA ASN A 33 2.07 -4.08 4.23
C ASN A 33 3.56 -3.78 4.40
N THR A 34 3.86 -2.85 5.29
CA THR A 34 5.19 -2.28 5.53
C THR A 34 5.73 -2.61 6.92
N THR A 35 5.20 -3.66 7.55
CA THR A 35 5.39 -4.02 8.98
C THR A 35 4.74 -3.02 9.94
N GLU A 36 4.68 -3.36 11.23
CA GLU A 36 4.12 -2.52 12.29
C GLU A 36 4.87 -1.19 12.45
N ALA A 37 6.16 -1.17 12.10
CA ALA A 37 6.98 0.04 12.12
C ALA A 37 6.82 0.91 10.85
N GLY A 38 6.08 0.43 9.84
CA GLY A 38 5.99 1.09 8.54
C GLY A 38 5.10 2.33 8.52
N ILE A 39 3.99 2.32 9.27
CA ILE A 39 3.10 3.47 9.44
C ILE A 39 3.63 4.36 10.57
N GLN A 40 4.62 5.16 10.22
CA GLN A 40 5.24 6.12 11.13
C GLN A 40 5.53 7.45 10.44
N PHE A 41 5.46 8.51 11.24
CA PHE A 41 5.89 9.83 10.80
C PHE A 41 7.40 9.99 11.07
N VAL A 42 8.14 10.38 10.06
CA VAL A 42 9.57 10.67 10.11
C VAL A 42 9.78 12.18 9.92
N GLU A 43 10.25 12.85 10.97
CA GLU A 43 10.41 14.31 10.99
C GLU A 43 11.43 14.83 9.97
N THR A 44 12.40 14.01 9.58
CA THR A 44 13.43 14.34 8.60
C THR A 44 12.97 14.14 7.15
N ASP A 45 11.76 13.62 6.90
CA ASP A 45 11.24 13.52 5.54
C ASP A 45 10.81 14.92 5.05
N GLU A 46 11.40 15.34 3.93
CA GLU A 46 11.12 16.60 3.25
C GLU A 46 10.34 16.36 1.95
N ARG A 47 9.54 17.36 1.55
CA ARG A 47 8.75 17.32 0.31
C ARG A 47 9.63 17.08 -0.93
N THR A 48 10.87 17.56 -0.89
CA THR A 48 11.84 17.47 -1.99
C THR A 48 12.62 16.17 -2.02
N ASP A 49 12.40 15.26 -1.06
CA ASP A 49 13.06 13.97 -1.05
C ASP A 49 12.59 13.09 -2.22
N THR A 50 13.54 12.35 -2.81
CA THR A 50 13.29 11.47 -3.96
C THR A 50 13.95 10.10 -3.72
N PRO A 51 13.34 9.18 -2.95
CA PRO A 51 12.05 9.30 -2.25
C PRO A 51 12.18 9.78 -0.79
N PRO A 52 11.07 10.22 -0.14
CA PRO A 52 10.97 10.28 1.32
C PRO A 52 11.29 8.92 1.96
N GLN A 53 11.83 8.90 3.18
CA GLN A 53 12.25 7.65 3.84
C GLN A 53 11.06 6.81 4.30
N SER A 54 10.02 7.43 4.88
CA SER A 54 8.86 6.71 5.41
C SER A 54 7.90 6.25 4.30
N PHE A 55 7.11 5.21 4.58
CA PHE A 55 6.02 4.81 3.67
C PHE A 55 4.94 5.91 3.58
N PRO A 56 4.42 6.46 4.71
CA PRO A 56 3.45 7.54 4.63
C PRO A 56 3.96 8.77 3.88
N GLY A 57 5.24 9.14 3.99
CA GLY A 57 5.83 10.21 3.19
C GLY A 57 5.79 9.92 1.68
N LYS A 58 6.23 8.73 1.26
CA LYS A 58 6.13 8.30 -0.15
C LYS A 58 4.69 8.31 -0.65
N LEU A 59 3.74 7.89 0.18
CA LEU A 59 2.33 7.88 -0.16
C LEU A 59 1.75 9.29 -0.27
N THR A 60 2.11 10.21 0.64
CA THR A 60 1.70 11.63 0.55
C THR A 60 2.18 12.25 -0.77
N ALA A 61 3.44 12.02 -1.17
CA ALA A 61 3.97 12.54 -2.43
C ALA A 61 3.22 11.98 -3.65
N PHE A 62 2.89 10.68 -3.63
CA PHE A 62 2.09 10.02 -4.67
C PHE A 62 0.66 10.57 -4.76
N LEU A 63 -0.01 10.72 -3.61
CA LEU A 63 -1.36 11.27 -3.53
C LEU A 63 -1.41 12.74 -3.97
N TYR A 64 -0.41 13.54 -3.58
CA TYR A 64 -0.29 14.91 -4.03
C TYR A 64 -0.10 15.00 -5.55
N ARG A 65 0.74 14.12 -6.13
CA ARG A 65 0.88 14.03 -7.59
C ARG A 65 -0.46 13.68 -8.27
N ARG A 66 -1.22 12.74 -7.72
CA ARG A 66 -2.57 12.38 -8.24
C ARG A 66 -3.53 13.57 -8.18
N PHE A 67 -3.49 14.33 -7.10
CA PHE A 67 -4.27 15.54 -6.90
C PHE A 67 -3.93 16.63 -7.92
N GLU A 68 -2.63 16.93 -8.14
CA GLU A 68 -2.20 17.93 -9.13
C GLU A 68 -2.66 17.60 -10.56
N LEU A 69 -2.86 16.31 -10.85
CA LEU A 69 -3.39 15.81 -12.12
C LEU A 69 -4.92 15.90 -12.21
N ASN A 70 -5.61 16.39 -11.18
CA ASN A 70 -7.07 16.51 -11.08
C ASN A 70 -7.80 15.16 -11.27
N LYS A 71 -7.24 14.08 -10.72
CA LYS A 71 -7.81 12.74 -10.84
C LYS A 71 -8.52 12.31 -9.55
N ALA A 72 -9.37 11.29 -9.67
CA ALA A 72 -10.04 10.68 -8.53
C ALA A 72 -9.02 10.08 -7.54
N GLY A 73 -9.39 10.07 -6.27
CA GLY A 73 -8.62 9.44 -5.19
C GLY A 73 -8.75 7.93 -5.18
N PHE A 74 -8.33 7.32 -4.07
CA PHE A 74 -8.18 5.88 -3.95
C PHE A 74 -8.94 5.33 -2.74
N THR A 75 -9.26 4.04 -2.81
CA THR A 75 -9.51 3.24 -1.61
C THR A 75 -8.18 2.68 -1.10
N ILE A 76 -7.80 3.06 0.12
CA ILE A 76 -6.51 2.76 0.73
C ILE A 76 -6.73 1.79 1.88
N ILE A 77 -6.12 0.61 1.81
CA ILE A 77 -6.33 -0.52 2.73
C ILE A 77 -4.97 -0.95 3.29
N PRO A 78 -4.48 -0.31 4.36
CA PRO A 78 -3.31 -0.79 5.08
C PRO A 78 -3.59 -2.14 5.75
N CYS A 79 -2.63 -3.05 5.64
CA CYS A 79 -2.65 -4.39 6.26
C CYS A 79 -1.58 -4.54 7.36
N GLU A 80 -0.93 -3.45 7.75
CA GLU A 80 -0.04 -3.41 8.91
C GLU A 80 -0.80 -3.78 10.20
N LEU A 81 -0.18 -4.59 11.07
CA LEU A 81 -0.76 -5.09 12.32
C LEU A 81 -0.70 -4.06 13.45
N ILE A 82 -1.31 -2.89 13.22
CA ILE A 82 -1.49 -1.84 14.21
C ILE A 82 -2.98 -1.48 14.35
N ASP A 83 -3.38 -1.02 15.52
CA ASP A 83 -4.76 -0.60 15.76
C ASP A 83 -5.13 0.61 14.91
N ARG A 84 -6.38 0.63 14.43
CA ARG A 84 -6.94 1.66 13.54
C ARG A 84 -5.97 2.07 12.41
N ASN A 85 -5.30 1.10 11.77
CA ASN A 85 -4.25 1.33 10.76
C ASN A 85 -4.64 2.32 9.64
N GLY A 86 -5.88 2.26 9.14
CA GLY A 86 -6.43 3.20 8.16
C GLY A 86 -6.46 4.65 8.67
N GLU A 87 -7.02 4.86 9.86
CA GLU A 87 -7.07 6.19 10.48
C GLU A 87 -5.67 6.71 10.80
N ARG A 88 -4.81 5.85 11.34
CA ARG A 88 -3.44 6.22 11.70
C ARG A 88 -2.63 6.66 10.48
N LEU A 89 -2.79 5.97 9.36
CA LEU A 89 -2.16 6.35 8.10
C LEU A 89 -2.68 7.71 7.62
N LYS A 90 -4.01 7.93 7.64
CA LYS A 90 -4.63 9.22 7.27
C LYS A 90 -4.10 10.37 8.12
N GLU A 91 -4.03 10.20 9.44
CA GLU A 91 -3.49 11.21 10.37
C GLU A 91 -2.04 11.60 10.02
N ILE A 92 -1.20 10.62 9.71
CA ILE A 92 0.21 10.87 9.37
C ILE A 92 0.32 11.58 8.03
N ILE A 93 -0.49 11.23 7.03
CA ILE A 93 -0.52 11.92 5.74
C ILE A 93 -0.96 13.38 5.91
N LEU A 94 -2.00 13.64 6.72
CA LEU A 94 -2.43 15.00 7.05
C LEU A 94 -1.32 15.80 7.75
N ARG A 95 -0.57 15.17 8.66
CA ARG A 95 0.60 15.79 9.29
C ARG A 95 1.71 16.10 8.28
N TYR A 96 1.94 15.25 7.29
CA TYR A 96 2.85 15.55 6.18
C TYR A 96 2.33 16.69 5.31
N ALA A 97 1.04 16.75 5.03
CA ALA A 97 0.44 17.83 4.27
C ALA A 97 0.66 19.20 4.95
N GLU A 98 0.50 19.25 6.28
CA GLU A 98 0.82 20.45 7.06
C GLU A 98 2.32 20.76 7.04
N LYS A 99 3.19 19.78 7.32
CA LYS A 99 4.66 19.98 7.32
C LYS A 99 5.20 20.45 5.98
N TRP A 100 4.63 19.96 4.88
CA TRP A 100 5.08 20.25 3.52
C TRP A 100 4.37 21.45 2.88
N ASP A 101 3.56 22.18 3.67
CA ASP A 101 2.78 23.34 3.24
C ASP A 101 1.96 23.06 1.97
N LEU A 102 1.30 21.90 1.94
CA LEU A 102 0.43 21.52 0.83
C LEU A 102 -0.88 22.32 0.92
N GLU A 103 -1.42 22.72 -0.23
CA GLU A 103 -2.58 23.59 -0.28
C GLU A 103 -3.83 22.99 0.39
N PRO A 104 -4.72 23.83 0.98
CA PRO A 104 -5.97 23.37 1.58
C PRO A 104 -6.85 22.53 0.64
N ALA A 105 -6.75 22.77 -0.68
CA ALA A 105 -7.45 21.99 -1.69
C ALA A 105 -7.00 20.52 -1.74
N PHE A 106 -5.72 20.23 -1.46
CA PHE A 106 -5.23 18.86 -1.34
C PHE A 106 -5.83 18.17 -0.12
N ILE A 107 -5.94 18.87 1.01
CA ILE A 107 -6.56 18.33 2.24
C ILE A 107 -8.03 18.00 1.98
N GLU A 108 -8.78 18.92 1.36
CA GLU A 108 -10.18 18.69 0.99
C GLU A 108 -10.34 17.49 0.05
N TRP A 109 -9.46 17.37 -0.96
CA TRP A 109 -9.43 16.22 -1.86
C TRP A 109 -9.10 14.92 -1.13
N LEU A 110 -8.13 14.94 -0.21
CA LEU A 110 -7.75 13.78 0.59
C LEU A 110 -8.93 13.27 1.44
N GLU A 111 -9.75 14.18 1.97
CA GLU A 111 -10.90 13.82 2.79
C GLU A 111 -12.12 13.37 1.98
N LYS A 112 -12.33 13.94 0.79
CA LYS A 112 -13.53 13.68 -0.02
C LYS A 112 -13.36 12.56 -1.03
N GLU A 113 -12.20 12.46 -1.66
CA GLU A 113 -11.96 11.57 -2.80
C GLU A 113 -11.27 10.27 -2.39
N ASN A 114 -10.78 10.16 -1.15
CA ASN A 114 -10.05 8.99 -0.68
C ASN A 114 -10.77 8.33 0.50
N VAL A 115 -10.74 7.00 0.53
CA VAL A 115 -11.31 6.18 1.60
C VAL A 115 -10.17 5.43 2.28
N PHE A 116 -9.97 5.68 3.57
CA PHE A 116 -8.98 4.97 4.38
C PHE A 116 -9.68 3.88 5.19
N CYS A 117 -9.49 2.63 4.78
CA CYS A 117 -10.08 1.47 5.42
C CYS A 117 -9.19 0.97 6.55
N CYS A 118 -9.72 0.87 7.76
CA CYS A 118 -9.08 0.03 8.77
C CYS A 118 -9.22 -1.44 8.36
N SER A 119 -8.17 -2.23 8.56
CA SER A 119 -8.23 -3.66 8.22
C SER A 119 -7.57 -4.54 9.27
N LEU A 120 -8.01 -5.80 9.31
CA LEU A 120 -7.41 -6.86 10.10
C LEU A 120 -7.10 -8.03 9.17
N VAL A 121 -5.83 -8.44 9.14
CA VAL A 121 -5.37 -9.62 8.40
C VAL A 121 -4.92 -10.69 9.38
N ASP A 122 -5.19 -11.95 9.06
CA ASP A 122 -4.64 -13.09 9.79
C ASP A 122 -4.31 -14.23 8.84
N ARG A 123 -3.01 -14.55 8.78
CA ARG A 123 -2.45 -15.68 8.04
C ARG A 123 -0.99 -15.88 8.43
N ILE A 124 -0.63 -17.07 8.87
CA ILE A 124 0.77 -17.44 9.09
C ILE A 124 1.47 -17.68 7.75
N VAL A 125 2.53 -16.90 7.50
CA VAL A 125 3.37 -16.96 6.30
C VAL A 125 4.85 -17.04 6.71
N PRO A 126 5.45 -18.23 6.87
CA PRO A 126 6.85 -18.39 7.28
C PRO A 126 7.89 -17.91 6.25
N GLY A 127 7.46 -17.52 5.06
CA GLY A 127 8.33 -17.08 3.97
C GLY A 127 8.84 -18.24 3.11
N TYR A 128 10.04 -18.08 2.56
CA TYR A 128 10.65 -19.05 1.65
C TYR A 128 10.99 -20.36 2.37
N PRO A 129 10.47 -21.53 1.92
CA PRO A 129 10.63 -22.80 2.62
C PRO A 129 12.02 -23.40 2.38
N ARG A 130 13.08 -22.82 2.97
CA ARG A 130 14.49 -23.16 2.70
C ARG A 130 14.80 -24.66 2.81
N GLU A 131 14.20 -25.34 3.78
CA GLU A 131 14.42 -26.77 4.04
C GLU A 131 13.74 -27.67 2.99
N ASP A 132 12.59 -27.25 2.47
CA ASP A 132 11.75 -28.04 1.56
C ASP A 132 11.84 -27.58 0.09
N ALA A 133 12.48 -26.46 -0.20
CA ALA A 133 12.44 -25.80 -1.51
C ALA A 133 12.90 -26.73 -2.65
N ALA A 134 13.96 -27.52 -2.45
CA ALA A 134 14.42 -28.48 -3.45
C ALA A 134 13.37 -29.57 -3.76
N VAL A 135 12.66 -30.04 -2.74
CA VAL A 135 11.58 -31.03 -2.88
C VAL A 135 10.41 -30.42 -3.65
N PHE A 136 10.02 -29.19 -3.32
CA PHE A 136 8.96 -28.50 -4.05
C PHE A 136 9.34 -28.22 -5.50
N ASN A 137 10.55 -27.71 -5.76
CA ASN A 137 11.03 -27.44 -7.12
C ASN A 137 11.06 -28.71 -7.98
N GLN A 138 11.53 -29.84 -7.41
CA GLN A 138 11.47 -31.14 -8.10
C GLN A 138 10.03 -31.56 -8.41
N ARG A 139 9.12 -31.42 -7.43
CA ARG A 139 7.71 -31.77 -7.61
C ARG A 139 7.00 -30.88 -8.64
N HIS A 140 7.35 -29.60 -8.68
CA HIS A 140 6.75 -28.63 -9.59
C HIS A 140 7.39 -28.63 -10.98
N ASN A 141 8.55 -29.26 -11.13
CA ASN A 141 9.33 -29.31 -12.38
C ASN A 141 9.77 -27.91 -12.87
N TYR A 142 10.00 -26.98 -11.94
CA TYR A 142 10.65 -25.68 -12.18
C TYR A 142 11.27 -25.16 -10.87
N GLU A 143 12.24 -24.26 -11.00
CA GLU A 143 12.83 -23.57 -9.85
C GLU A 143 12.06 -22.29 -9.56
N ASP A 144 11.49 -22.18 -8.36
CA ASP A 144 10.82 -20.97 -7.88
C ASP A 144 11.67 -20.27 -6.82
N GLN A 145 12.28 -19.14 -7.17
CA GLN A 145 13.10 -18.35 -6.25
C GLN A 145 12.28 -17.47 -5.30
N LEU A 146 10.97 -17.34 -5.55
CA LEU A 146 10.05 -16.50 -4.79
C LEU A 146 8.95 -17.34 -4.12
N MET A 147 9.18 -18.64 -3.96
CA MET A 147 8.24 -19.55 -3.31
C MET A 147 7.96 -19.09 -1.89
N VAL A 148 6.68 -19.11 -1.51
CA VAL A 148 6.25 -18.82 -0.15
C VAL A 148 5.34 -19.94 0.34
N LYS A 149 5.58 -20.41 1.56
CA LYS A 149 4.67 -21.32 2.27
C LYS A 149 3.75 -20.48 3.16
N ALA A 150 2.50 -20.87 3.23
CA ALA A 150 1.53 -20.29 4.15
C ALA A 150 0.59 -21.39 4.64
N GLU A 151 -0.06 -21.16 5.78
CA GLU A 151 -1.13 -22.05 6.22
C GLU A 151 -2.39 -21.94 5.31
N PRO A 152 -3.33 -22.91 5.40
CA PRO A 152 -4.60 -22.85 4.68
C PRO A 152 -5.56 -21.77 5.20
N PHE A 153 -5.49 -21.44 6.50
CA PHE A 153 -6.32 -20.40 7.09
C PHE A 153 -5.94 -19.02 6.52
N MET A 154 -6.96 -18.20 6.29
CA MET A 154 -6.78 -16.79 5.92
C MET A 154 -8.01 -16.00 6.36
N LEU A 155 -7.76 -14.80 6.87
CA LEU A 155 -8.76 -13.80 7.21
C LEU A 155 -8.32 -12.44 6.69
N TRP A 156 -9.24 -11.72 6.08
CA TRP A 156 -9.08 -10.30 5.81
C TRP A 156 -10.41 -9.60 6.08
N VAL A 157 -10.44 -8.79 7.13
CA VAL A 157 -11.57 -7.94 7.49
C VAL A 157 -11.22 -6.52 7.08
N ILE A 158 -12.13 -5.87 6.35
CA ILE A 158 -11.95 -4.51 5.85
C ILE A 158 -13.13 -3.68 6.34
N GLU A 159 -12.85 -2.63 7.12
CA GLU A 159 -13.83 -1.62 7.49
C GLU A 159 -13.94 -0.60 6.35
N GLY A 160 -15.16 -0.34 5.87
CA GLY A 160 -15.37 0.60 4.78
C GLY A 160 -16.83 0.92 4.54
N PRO A 161 -17.11 1.86 3.63
CA PRO A 161 -18.46 2.21 3.21
C PRO A 161 -19.14 1.00 2.55
N LYS A 162 -20.48 0.97 2.59
CA LYS A 162 -21.27 -0.17 2.09
C LYS A 162 -21.04 -0.41 0.60
N GLU A 163 -20.76 0.64 -0.15
CA GLU A 163 -20.50 0.61 -1.59
C GLU A 163 -19.26 -0.24 -1.92
N LEU A 164 -18.25 -0.27 -1.04
CA LEU A 164 -17.02 -1.04 -1.22
C LEU A 164 -17.29 -2.55 -1.30
N GLU A 165 -18.33 -3.02 -0.61
CA GLU A 165 -18.75 -4.43 -0.60
C GLU A 165 -19.13 -4.94 -2.00
N ASN A 166 -19.58 -4.05 -2.89
CA ASN A 166 -19.95 -4.40 -4.27
C ASN A 166 -18.80 -4.21 -5.28
N GLN A 167 -17.71 -3.57 -4.87
CA GLN A 167 -16.57 -3.29 -5.74
C GLN A 167 -15.44 -4.32 -5.55
N LEU A 168 -15.29 -4.86 -4.35
CA LEU A 168 -14.30 -5.89 -4.05
C LEU A 168 -14.80 -7.28 -4.49
N PRO A 169 -13.92 -8.14 -5.07
CA PRO A 169 -14.31 -9.44 -5.62
C PRO A 169 -14.40 -10.54 -4.54
N PHE A 170 -14.88 -10.20 -3.34
CA PHE A 170 -14.93 -11.11 -2.18
C PHE A 170 -16.32 -11.72 -1.94
N LYS A 171 -17.28 -11.46 -2.84
CA LYS A 171 -18.60 -12.08 -2.89
C LYS A 171 -18.73 -13.04 -4.05
#